data_AF-A0A4Q1BIV9-F1
#
_entry.id   AF-A0A4Q1BIV9-F1
#
_cell.length_a   1.000
_cell.length_b   1.000
_cell.length_c   1.000
_cell.angle_alpha   90.00
_cell.angle_beta   90.00
_cell.angle_gamma   90.00
#
_symmetry.space_group_name_H-M   'P 1'
#
loop_
_entity.id
_entity.type
_entity.pdbx_description
1 polymer ?
#
loop_
_entity_poly.entity_id
_entity_poly.type
_entity_poly.pdbx_seq_one_letter_code
_entity_poly.pdbx_strand_id
1 'polypeptide(L)'
;MSSSKRSPSPPEDETSSSKKAKGTPGQKARIPVEAKVIIAVEIIMKGLATINVDELVEKTGLTKQQIKSQLADNRQNVRKQLIELARTLT
;
A
#
# COMPACT_ATOMS: atom_id res chain seq x y z
N MET A 1 54.60 17.09 23.09
CA MET A 1 53.86 17.94 24.06
C MET A 1 53.62 19.30 23.41
N SER A 2 52.38 19.81 23.49
CA SER A 2 51.93 21.20 23.17
C SER A 2 51.96 21.62 21.68
N SER A 3 50.92 22.19 21.04
CA SER A 3 49.67 22.85 21.51
C SER A 3 48.57 22.91 20.43
N SER A 4 47.34 22.96 20.94
CA SER A 4 46.00 23.24 20.38
C SER A 4 45.84 24.39 19.38
N LYS A 5 44.78 24.33 18.54
CA LYS A 5 43.86 25.47 18.25
C LYS A 5 42.52 25.05 17.57
N ARG A 6 41.43 25.25 18.33
CA ARG A 6 40.06 25.74 18.00
C ARG A 6 39.09 24.96 17.07
N SER A 7 38.01 24.47 17.69
CA SER A 7 36.63 24.28 17.15
C SER A 7 35.94 25.63 16.84
N PRO A 8 34.82 25.73 16.07
CA PRO A 8 33.49 25.15 16.38
C PRO A 8 32.60 24.75 15.16
N SER A 9 31.44 24.12 15.43
CA SER A 9 30.34 23.84 14.47
C SER A 9 29.24 24.96 14.49
N PRO A 10 28.07 24.83 13.80
CA PRO A 10 27.60 25.53 12.58
C PRO A 10 26.50 26.63 12.81
N PRO A 11 25.95 27.27 11.75
CA PRO A 11 24.50 27.12 11.41
C PRO A 11 24.19 27.08 9.87
N GLU A 12 23.22 26.28 9.39
CA GLU A 12 21.82 26.60 8.96
C GLU A 12 21.72 27.71 7.88
N ASP A 13 20.97 27.69 6.77
CA ASP A 13 19.87 26.84 6.26
C ASP A 13 19.64 27.13 4.74
N GLU A 14 18.91 26.24 4.08
CA GLU A 14 18.11 26.36 2.84
C GLU A 14 18.61 27.08 1.56
N THR A 15 18.64 26.37 0.42
CA THR A 15 17.49 26.36 -0.53
C THR A 15 17.78 25.63 -1.86
N SER A 16 16.80 24.82 -2.24
CA SER A 16 16.40 24.47 -3.61
C SER A 16 17.29 23.52 -4.44
N SER A 17 16.81 22.29 -4.62
CA SER A 17 16.04 21.96 -5.83
C SER A 17 15.91 20.43 -6.00
N SER A 18 14.76 19.92 -5.53
CA SER A 18 13.92 18.96 -6.26
C SER A 18 14.62 18.00 -7.22
N LYS A 19 15.28 16.96 -6.71
CA LYS A 19 15.52 15.76 -7.50
C LYS A 19 14.64 14.64 -6.97
N LYS A 20 13.55 14.42 -7.71
CA LYS A 20 12.63 13.28 -7.64
C LYS A 20 13.29 12.10 -6.94
N ALA A 21 12.84 11.81 -5.72
CA ALA A 21 13.00 10.48 -5.15
C ALA A 21 12.26 9.54 -6.11
N LYS A 22 13.03 8.94 -7.02
CA LYS A 22 12.59 7.82 -7.84
C LYS A 22 12.46 6.68 -6.85
N GLY A 23 11.34 6.68 -6.12
CA GLY A 23 10.98 5.63 -5.20
C GLY A 23 11.14 4.33 -5.96
N THR A 24 12.13 3.55 -5.55
CA THR A 24 12.20 2.14 -5.91
C THR A 24 10.79 1.59 -5.75
N PRO A 25 10.20 0.93 -6.76
CA PRO A 25 8.88 0.36 -6.62
C PRO A 25 8.98 -0.62 -5.47
N GLY A 26 8.54 -0.17 -4.30
CA GLY A 26 8.71 -0.89 -3.05
C GLY A 26 8.15 -2.26 -3.29
N GLN A 27 8.99 -3.27 -3.09
CA GLN A 27 8.63 -4.68 -3.05
C GLN A 27 7.20 -4.76 -2.50
N LYS A 28 6.21 -5.13 -3.34
CA LYS A 28 4.77 -5.06 -2.99
C LYS A 28 4.64 -5.65 -1.59
N ALA A 29 4.48 -4.77 -0.58
CA ALA A 29 4.65 -5.18 0.80
C ALA A 29 3.70 -6.33 1.03
N ARG A 30 4.26 -7.52 1.34
CA ARG A 30 3.48 -8.75 1.37
C ARG A 30 2.46 -8.59 2.49
N ILE A 31 1.20 -8.41 2.10
CA ILE A 31 0.10 -8.22 3.05
C ILE A 31 -0.04 -9.52 3.88
N PRO A 32 -0.13 -9.44 5.22
CA PRO A 32 -0.32 -10.60 6.08
C PRO A 32 -1.57 -11.39 5.71
N VAL A 33 -1.53 -12.70 5.96
CA VAL A 33 -2.59 -13.62 5.53
C VAL A 33 -3.90 -13.31 6.25
N GLU A 34 -3.89 -13.05 7.56
CA GLU A 34 -5.11 -12.67 8.28
C GLU A 34 -5.80 -11.45 7.65
N ALA A 35 -5.04 -10.41 7.31
CA ALA A 35 -5.61 -9.20 6.71
C ALA A 35 -6.25 -9.47 5.34
N LYS A 36 -5.67 -10.37 4.53
CA LYS A 36 -6.28 -10.79 3.26
C LYS A 36 -7.60 -11.52 3.49
N VAL A 37 -7.67 -12.38 4.50
CA VAL A 37 -8.89 -13.10 4.86
C VAL A 37 -9.97 -12.12 5.29
N ILE A 38 -9.65 -11.16 6.15
CA ILE A 38 -10.59 -10.11 6.60
C ILE A 38 -11.14 -9.32 5.41
N ILE A 39 -10.27 -8.87 4.50
CA ILE A 39 -10.69 -8.15 3.29
C ILE A 39 -11.59 -9.02 2.41
N ALA A 40 -11.24 -10.30 2.22
CA ALA A 40 -12.03 -11.22 1.42
C ALA A 40 -13.43 -11.49 2.01
N VAL A 41 -13.52 -11.69 3.34
CA VAL A 41 -14.79 -11.89 4.04
C VAL A 41 -15.70 -10.67 3.86
N GLU A 42 -15.17 -9.46 4.05
CA GLU A 42 -15.94 -8.23 3.86
C GLU A 42 -16.39 -8.03 2.41
N ILE A 43 -15.55 -8.39 1.44
CA ILE A 43 -15.94 -8.41 0.01
C ILE A 43 -17.12 -9.35 -0.23
N ILE A 44 -17.08 -10.56 0.34
CA ILE A 44 -18.14 -11.56 0.17
C ILE A 44 -19.45 -11.09 0.84
N MET A 45 -19.35 -10.53 2.04
CA MET A 45 -20.53 -10.12 2.81
C MET A 45 -21.20 -8.85 2.28
N LYS A 46 -20.42 -7.81 1.96
CA LYS A 46 -20.95 -6.49 1.56
C LYS A 46 -20.95 -6.29 0.05
N GLY A 47 -20.00 -6.90 -0.65
CA GLY A 47 -19.71 -6.64 -2.05
C GLY A 47 -18.59 -5.63 -2.27
N LEU A 48 -17.88 -5.74 -3.40
CA LEU A 48 -16.73 -4.87 -3.75
C LEU A 48 -17.09 -3.39 -3.95
N ALA A 49 -18.35 -3.08 -4.25
CA ALA A 49 -18.81 -1.72 -4.56
C ALA A 49 -19.18 -0.89 -3.32
N THR A 50 -19.58 -1.56 -2.25
CA THR A 50 -20.12 -0.96 -1.01
C THR A 50 -19.10 -0.99 0.13
N ILE A 51 -17.94 -1.59 -0.08
CA ILE A 51 -16.93 -1.79 0.96
C ILE A 51 -16.34 -0.44 1.40
N ASN A 52 -16.33 -0.21 2.71
CA ASN A 52 -15.72 0.99 3.28
C ASN A 52 -14.23 0.73 3.54
N VAL A 53 -13.37 1.51 2.87
CA VAL A 53 -11.91 1.37 3.00
C VAL A 53 -11.45 1.73 4.40
N ASP A 54 -12.11 2.68 5.06
CA ASP A 54 -11.67 3.18 6.37
C ASP A 54 -11.96 2.16 7.48
N GLU A 55 -13.11 1.48 7.42
CA GLU A 55 -13.39 0.32 8.29
C GLU A 55 -12.37 -0.81 8.10
N LEU A 56 -11.94 -1.07 6.86
CA LEU A 56 -10.94 -2.10 6.59
C LEU A 56 -9.56 -1.70 7.14
N VAL A 57 -9.21 -0.41 7.13
CA VAL A 57 -7.96 0.08 7.76
C VAL A 57 -7.99 -0.22 9.24
N GLU A 58 -9.08 0.11 9.94
CA GLU A 58 -9.21 -0.13 11.37
C GLU A 58 -9.14 -1.62 11.71
N LYS A 59 -9.80 -2.48 10.92
CA LYS A 59 -9.80 -3.94 11.15
C LYS A 59 -8.48 -4.62 10.84
N THR A 60 -7.76 -4.15 9.83
CA THR A 60 -6.55 -4.85 9.32
C THR A 60 -5.24 -4.20 9.74
N GLY A 61 -5.27 -2.95 10.23
CA GLY A 61 -4.07 -2.15 10.50
C GLY A 61 -3.28 -1.77 9.25
N LEU A 62 -3.81 -2.00 8.05
CA LEU A 62 -3.14 -1.70 6.79
C LEU A 62 -3.36 -0.24 6.37
N THR A 63 -2.47 0.27 5.54
CA THR A 63 -2.68 1.59 4.93
C THR A 63 -3.82 1.55 3.91
N LYS A 64 -4.53 2.68 3.74
CA LYS A 64 -5.58 2.84 2.71
C LYS A 64 -5.08 2.44 1.32
N GLN A 65 -3.81 2.73 0.99
CA GLN A 65 -3.22 2.39 -0.30
C GLN A 65 -3.08 0.88 -0.49
N GLN A 66 -2.61 0.15 0.53
CA GLN A 66 -2.50 -1.32 0.48
C GLN A 66 -3.88 -1.97 0.29
N ILE A 67 -4.89 -1.48 1.01
CA ILE A 67 -6.27 -1.98 0.89
C ILE A 67 -6.81 -1.71 -0.52
N LYS A 68 -6.65 -0.48 -1.03
CA LYS A 68 -7.06 -0.14 -2.41
C LYS A 68 -6.40 -1.02 -3.47
N SER A 69 -5.11 -1.30 -3.32
CA SER A 69 -4.38 -2.23 -4.21
C SER A 69 -5.00 -3.63 -4.15
N GLN A 70 -5.24 -4.14 -2.94
CA GLN A 70 -5.81 -5.47 -2.74
C GLN A 70 -7.25 -5.57 -3.30
N LEU A 71 -8.07 -4.52 -3.17
CA LEU A 71 -9.40 -4.47 -3.75
C LEU A 71 -9.37 -4.43 -5.29
N ALA A 72 -8.39 -3.74 -5.88
CA ALA A 72 -8.22 -3.71 -7.33
C ALA A 72 -7.82 -5.09 -7.89
N ASP A 73 -6.88 -5.77 -7.25
CA ASP A 73 -6.46 -7.13 -7.61
C ASP A 73 -7.63 -8.11 -7.49
N ASN A 74 -8.42 -8.03 -6.41
CA ASN A 74 -9.62 -8.83 -6.22
C ASN A 74 -10.66 -8.59 -7.32
N ARG A 75 -10.95 -7.33 -7.69
CA ARG A 75 -11.87 -7.00 -8.80
C ARG A 75 -11.42 -7.64 -10.11
N GLN A 76 -10.13 -7.59 -10.43
CA GLN A 76 -9.60 -8.19 -11.64
C GLN A 76 -9.72 -9.71 -11.64
N ASN A 77 -9.44 -10.35 -10.49
CA ASN A 77 -9.56 -11.80 -10.35
C ASN A 77 -11.01 -12.27 -10.52
N VAL A 78 -11.96 -11.60 -9.87
CA VAL A 78 -13.40 -11.90 -10.02
C VAL A 78 -13.83 -11.72 -11.48
N ARG A 79 -13.41 -10.65 -12.15
CA ARG A 79 -13.70 -10.46 -13.59
C ARG A 79 -13.16 -11.59 -14.46
N LYS A 80 -11.92 -12.02 -14.24
CA LYS A 80 -11.31 -13.13 -14.99
C LYS A 80 -12.11 -14.43 -14.81
N GLN A 81 -12.45 -14.77 -13.56
CA GLN A 81 -13.23 -15.96 -13.24
C GLN A 81 -14.63 -15.92 -13.88
N LEU A 82 -15.28 -14.76 -13.88
CA LEU A 82 -16.59 -14.60 -14.54
C LEU A 82 -16.50 -14.75 -16.06
N ILE A 83 -15.46 -14.20 -16.70
CA ILE A 83 -15.23 -14.37 -18.14
C ILE A 83 -14.96 -15.83 -18.48
N GLU A 84 -14.13 -16.50 -17.68
CA GLU A 84 -13.82 -17.92 -17.86
C GLU A 84 -15.07 -18.79 -17.72
N LEU A 85 -15.87 -18.55 -16.68
CA LEU A 85 -17.16 -19.23 -16.49
C LEU A 85 -18.10 -18.99 -17.68
N ALA A 86 -18.23 -17.74 -18.15
CA ALA A 86 -19.08 -17.42 -19.29
C ALA A 86 -18.67 -18.18 -20.57
N ARG A 87 -17.36 -18.37 -20.80
CA ARG A 87 -16.84 -19.17 -21.92
C ARG A 87 -17.13 -20.66 -21.79
N THR A 88 -17.20 -21.19 -20.57
CA THR A 88 -17.56 -22.60 -20.36
C THR A 88 -19.04 -22.89 -20.53
N LEU A 89 -19.89 -21.85 -20.51
CA LEU A 89 -21.34 -21.97 -20.65
C LEU A 89 -21.83 -21.85 -22.11
N THR A 90 -20.95 -21.43 -23.02
CA THR A 90 -21.18 -21.34 -24.49
C THR A 90 -20.52 -22.51 -25.21
#